data_AF-A0A2D7M492-F1
#
_entry.id   AF-A0A2D7M492-F1
#
_cell.length_a   1.000
_cell.length_b   1.000
_cell.length_c   1.000
_cell.angle_alpha   90.00
_cell.angle_beta   90.00
_cell.angle_gamma   90.00
#
_symmetry.space_group_name_H-M   'P 1'
#
loop_
_entity.id
_entity.type
_entity.pdbx_description
1 polymer ?
#
loop_
_entity_poly.entity_id
_entity_poly.type
_entity_poly.pdbx_seq_one_letter_code
_entity_poly.pdbx_strand_id
1 'polypeptide(L)'
;MNIFDKFFTKFSYKFDKGYPDMNNDQDVLLLETLLSEFLGESIILENQDLISLIKSNITNYGNLTPSGKNTLKLKFSDIPNTGNQSKELRNDVYDELKSLVDKEESLSNYRKEKGGSSLGSAKVNFNGKDYTLIVKGTPGEDSADTDVKEALVSLFYVSNITTPFTKENYDERINQLIPIVEKGIPGESGKASDKVATYLKSTDSSKTKYIKFINQPLSSALAIKEAYPGEKLIRDGLFTQAKSLGQQLSGYPSDKHNPGDLFVDLGGADLDNVKTLEGLNDLFVDSWGSKTNVRGEKAPFVSISLKQEAAQGGKAKALLQKYTKVKSDYNLSKEEQNYTPDEFREGIKDLRSKVQSLVGSNNNILYDFKDGNITDEKAQGKYAALKSIEFLFRMFPNDQVDDAVVSIAGFALSLTGVNPTFFKLKGKSSGEPASVETFKRGESIDLFDDVNDNLDPITIEDTPGFGGLKIKFLIKKGGEVHSVAINARNNGNTQGTIEIQNIEKVS
;
A
#
# COMPACT_ATOMS: atom_id res chain seq x y z
N MET A 1 29.78 10.22 -41.39
CA MET A 1 29.24 10.60 -40.07
C MET A 1 28.82 9.34 -39.34
N ASN A 2 29.45 9.10 -38.19
CA ASN A 2 29.05 8.11 -37.20
C ASN A 2 27.62 8.43 -36.70
N ILE A 3 26.92 7.44 -36.12
CA ILE A 3 25.60 7.62 -35.54
C ILE A 3 25.60 8.71 -34.45
N PHE A 4 26.70 8.82 -33.70
CA PHE A 4 26.90 9.90 -32.74
C PHE A 4 26.98 11.28 -33.42
N ASP A 5 27.70 11.41 -34.54
CA ASP A 5 27.75 12.69 -35.27
C ASP A 5 26.37 13.13 -35.73
N LYS A 6 25.54 12.18 -36.21
CA LYS A 6 24.15 12.47 -36.63
C LYS A 6 23.30 12.92 -35.45
N PHE A 7 23.43 12.25 -34.31
CA PHE A 7 22.73 12.61 -33.09
C PHE A 7 23.13 14.02 -32.60
N PHE A 8 24.42 14.29 -32.43
CA PHE A 8 24.88 15.58 -31.95
C PHE A 8 24.60 16.71 -32.96
N THR A 9 24.69 16.46 -34.27
CA THR A 9 24.28 17.46 -35.28
C THR A 9 22.79 17.77 -35.22
N LYS A 10 21.93 16.77 -34.91
CA LYS A 10 20.48 16.97 -34.81
C LYS A 10 20.09 17.80 -33.59
N PHE A 11 20.84 17.69 -32.49
CA PHE A 11 20.49 18.33 -31.22
C PHE A 11 21.43 19.48 -30.83
N SER A 12 22.44 19.79 -31.63
CA SER A 12 23.42 20.87 -31.39
C SER A 12 22.77 22.21 -31.08
N TYR A 13 21.68 22.56 -31.78
CA TYR A 13 20.94 23.80 -31.60
C TYR A 13 20.30 23.95 -30.21
N LYS A 14 20.16 22.85 -29.45
CA LYS A 14 19.60 22.87 -28.09
C LYS A 14 20.65 23.20 -27.02
N PHE A 15 21.93 23.24 -27.38
CA PHE A 15 23.05 23.55 -26.49
C PHE A 15 23.69 24.88 -26.91
N ASP A 16 23.96 25.78 -25.95
CA ASP A 16 24.50 27.11 -26.25
C ASP A 16 25.85 27.08 -26.98
N LYS A 17 26.66 26.03 -26.73
CA LYS A 17 27.96 25.82 -27.39
C LYS A 17 27.87 25.03 -28.70
N GLY A 18 26.68 24.59 -29.10
CA GLY A 18 26.48 23.68 -30.24
C GLY A 18 26.82 22.22 -29.94
N TYR A 19 27.19 21.89 -28.71
CA TYR A 19 27.45 20.54 -28.20
C TYR A 19 27.25 20.53 -26.67
N PRO A 20 26.91 19.39 -26.05
CA PRO A 20 26.69 19.32 -24.61
C PRO A 20 27.97 19.60 -23.82
N ASP A 21 27.93 20.59 -22.93
CA ASP A 21 28.97 20.83 -21.95
C ASP A 21 28.74 19.97 -20.70
N MET A 22 29.56 18.92 -20.52
CA MET A 22 29.45 18.00 -19.39
C MET A 22 29.76 18.64 -18.03
N ASN A 23 30.26 19.90 -18.00
CA ASN A 23 30.43 20.67 -16.76
C ASN A 23 29.24 21.60 -16.45
N ASN A 24 28.22 21.63 -17.32
CA ASN A 24 27.01 22.41 -17.13
C ASN A 24 25.84 21.48 -16.77
N ASP A 25 25.30 21.61 -15.56
CA ASP A 25 24.20 20.78 -15.04
C ASP A 25 22.94 20.80 -15.94
N GLN A 26 22.66 21.92 -16.63
CA GLN A 26 21.53 22.04 -17.55
C GLN A 26 21.77 21.27 -18.86
N ASP A 27 22.98 21.34 -19.41
CA ASP A 27 23.36 20.61 -20.62
C ASP A 27 23.35 19.10 -20.36
N VAL A 28 23.85 18.67 -19.20
CA VAL A 28 23.80 17.25 -18.78
C VAL A 28 22.37 16.77 -18.64
N LEU A 29 21.50 17.53 -17.96
CA LEU A 29 20.08 17.19 -17.80
C LEU A 29 19.35 17.11 -19.15
N LEU A 30 19.63 18.05 -20.05
CA LEU A 30 19.06 18.07 -21.39
C LEU A 30 19.52 16.84 -22.19
N LEU A 31 20.80 16.48 -22.09
CA LEU A 31 21.34 15.28 -22.75
C LEU A 31 20.74 13.98 -22.18
N GLU A 32 20.62 13.87 -20.86
CA GLU A 32 19.92 12.76 -20.18
C GLU A 32 18.48 12.61 -20.68
N THR A 33 17.77 13.73 -20.83
CA THR A 33 16.38 13.76 -21.33
C THR A 33 16.31 13.27 -22.78
N LEU A 34 17.16 13.80 -23.66
CA LEU A 34 17.20 13.41 -25.08
C LEU A 34 17.54 11.93 -25.27
N LEU A 35 18.49 11.41 -24.49
CA LEU A 35 18.85 9.99 -24.52
C LEU A 35 17.74 9.12 -23.95
N SER A 36 17.08 9.55 -22.88
CA SER A 36 15.97 8.81 -22.28
C SER A 36 14.76 8.72 -23.20
N GLU A 37 14.42 9.81 -23.90
CA GLU A 37 13.38 9.83 -24.93
C GLU A 37 13.72 8.89 -26.10
N PHE A 38 14.99 8.82 -26.48
CA PHE A 38 15.43 8.01 -27.61
C PHE A 38 15.52 6.51 -27.28
N LEU A 39 15.98 6.16 -26.07
CA LEU A 39 16.21 4.78 -25.64
C LEU A 39 15.00 4.16 -24.94
N GLY A 40 14.02 4.96 -24.53
CA GLY A 40 12.84 4.48 -23.80
C GLY A 40 13.15 4.03 -22.37
N GLU A 41 14.34 4.36 -21.85
CA GLU A 41 14.76 4.07 -20.47
C GLU A 41 15.38 5.32 -19.82
N SER A 42 15.32 5.42 -18.49
CA SER A 42 15.90 6.55 -17.77
C SER A 42 17.43 6.46 -17.79
N ILE A 43 18.07 7.39 -18.49
CA ILE A 43 19.54 7.54 -18.50
C ILE A 43 19.94 8.57 -17.44
N ILE A 44 20.91 8.19 -16.61
CA ILE A 44 21.57 9.08 -15.65
C ILE A 44 23.05 9.07 -16.01
N LEU A 45 23.57 10.19 -16.50
CA LEU A 45 24.98 10.31 -16.90
C LEU A 45 25.86 10.64 -15.70
N GLU A 46 25.31 11.33 -14.71
CA GLU A 46 26.02 11.66 -13.48
C GLU A 46 26.21 10.42 -12.59
N ASN A 47 27.36 10.36 -11.89
CA ASN A 47 27.62 9.42 -10.79
C ASN A 47 27.74 7.95 -11.22
N GLN A 48 27.91 7.68 -12.52
CA GLN A 48 28.11 6.33 -13.05
C GLN A 48 29.36 5.64 -12.48
N ASP A 49 30.42 6.39 -12.19
CA ASP A 49 31.62 5.84 -11.56
C ASP A 49 31.35 5.36 -10.14
N LEU A 50 30.62 6.15 -9.34
CA LEU A 50 30.19 5.76 -7.99
C LEU A 50 29.27 4.54 -8.03
N ILE A 51 28.30 4.53 -8.95
CA ILE A 51 27.40 3.39 -9.15
C ILE A 51 28.18 2.15 -9.54
N SER A 52 29.13 2.27 -10.47
CA SER A 52 29.97 1.16 -10.94
C SER A 52 30.85 0.61 -9.83
N LEU A 53 31.46 1.51 -9.04
CA LEU A 53 32.26 1.15 -7.87
C LEU A 53 31.45 0.40 -6.82
N ILE A 54 30.24 0.87 -6.51
CA ILE A 54 29.33 0.17 -5.59
C ILE A 54 28.94 -1.19 -6.17
N LYS A 55 28.59 -1.24 -7.47
CA LYS A 55 28.16 -2.47 -8.15
C LYS A 55 29.26 -3.53 -8.21
N SER A 56 30.52 -3.13 -8.36
CA SER A 56 31.66 -4.06 -8.41
C SER A 56 32.04 -4.62 -7.04
N ASN A 57 31.75 -3.88 -5.97
CA ASN A 57 32.18 -4.23 -4.61
C ASN A 57 31.07 -4.83 -3.74
N ILE A 58 29.80 -4.53 -4.01
CA ILE A 58 28.64 -5.00 -3.23
C ILE A 58 27.80 -5.93 -4.11
N THR A 59 28.20 -7.20 -4.17
CA THR A 59 27.68 -8.19 -5.14
C THR A 59 26.75 -9.25 -4.53
N ASN A 60 26.72 -9.40 -3.21
CA ASN A 60 26.00 -10.47 -2.51
C ASN A 60 24.47 -10.27 -2.41
N TYR A 61 23.92 -9.23 -3.03
CA TYR A 61 22.52 -8.81 -2.87
C TYR A 61 21.76 -8.74 -4.22
N GLY A 62 22.29 -9.45 -5.21
CA GLY A 62 21.72 -9.52 -6.56
C GLY A 62 21.94 -8.25 -7.38
N ASN A 63 21.08 -8.01 -8.36
CA ASN A 63 21.22 -6.90 -9.31
C ASN A 63 20.95 -5.55 -8.64
N LEU A 64 21.86 -4.60 -8.85
CA LEU A 64 21.71 -3.20 -8.43
C LEU A 64 21.02 -2.38 -9.53
N THR A 65 19.88 -1.77 -9.18
CA THR A 65 19.21 -0.73 -9.98
C THR A 65 19.29 0.62 -9.24
N PRO A 66 20.15 1.56 -9.69
CA PRO A 66 20.27 2.89 -9.11
C PRO A 66 19.18 3.84 -9.63
N SER A 67 18.86 4.89 -8.87
CA SER A 67 18.07 6.03 -9.36
C SER A 67 18.34 7.29 -8.54
N GLY A 68 18.22 8.47 -9.17
CA GLY A 68 18.46 9.78 -8.55
C GLY A 68 19.84 10.35 -8.87
N LYS A 69 20.07 11.62 -8.48
CA LYS A 69 21.32 12.35 -8.71
C LYS A 69 22.18 12.38 -7.44
N ASN A 70 22.07 13.45 -6.65
CA ASN A 70 22.81 13.59 -5.37
C ASN A 70 22.22 12.70 -4.25
N THR A 71 20.97 12.26 -4.41
CA THR A 71 20.35 11.24 -3.56
C THR A 71 20.13 9.99 -4.38
N LEU A 72 21.03 9.02 -4.25
CA LEU A 72 21.00 7.75 -4.95
C LEU A 72 20.17 6.74 -4.17
N LYS A 73 19.13 6.21 -4.79
CA LYS A 73 18.39 5.05 -4.30
C LYS A 73 19.00 3.80 -4.94
N LEU A 74 19.65 3.00 -4.12
CA LEU A 74 20.33 1.77 -4.52
C LEU A 74 19.38 0.60 -4.26
N LYS A 75 18.73 0.08 -5.31
CA LYS A 75 17.78 -1.03 -5.19
C LYS A 75 18.47 -2.35 -5.53
N PHE A 76 18.50 -3.28 -4.58
CA PHE A 76 19.10 -4.60 -4.72
C PHE A 76 18.04 -5.68 -4.90
N SER A 77 18.22 -6.60 -5.86
CA SER A 77 17.18 -7.56 -6.25
C SER A 77 16.90 -8.65 -5.23
N ASP A 78 17.86 -8.98 -4.39
CA ASP A 78 17.74 -10.11 -3.45
C ASP A 78 17.38 -9.64 -2.04
N ILE A 79 17.30 -8.31 -1.85
CA ILE A 79 16.82 -7.71 -0.60
C ILE A 79 15.30 -7.55 -0.69
N PRO A 80 14.50 -8.11 0.25
CA PRO A 80 13.06 -7.89 0.28
C PRO A 80 12.68 -6.42 0.51
N ASN A 81 11.48 -6.01 0.12
CA ASN A 81 11.05 -4.61 0.26
C ASN A 81 10.68 -4.20 1.70
N THR A 82 10.21 -5.15 2.50
CA THR A 82 9.76 -4.91 3.88
C THR A 82 10.01 -6.14 4.73
N GLY A 83 9.93 -5.98 6.06
CA GLY A 83 10.11 -7.09 7.02
C GLY A 83 11.47 -7.08 7.71
N ASN A 84 11.69 -7.99 8.67
CA ASN A 84 12.92 -8.02 9.47
C ASN A 84 14.15 -8.40 8.66
N GLN A 85 14.05 -9.44 7.81
CA GLN A 85 15.12 -9.82 6.87
C GLN A 85 15.51 -8.67 5.92
N SER A 86 14.53 -7.89 5.46
CA SER A 86 14.79 -6.67 4.68
C SER A 86 15.61 -5.65 5.47
N LYS A 87 15.36 -5.50 6.77
CA LYS A 87 16.11 -4.58 7.62
C LYS A 87 17.53 -5.06 7.85
N GLU A 88 17.72 -6.34 8.13
CA GLU A 88 19.02 -6.99 8.32
C GLU A 88 19.89 -6.82 7.07
N LEU A 89 19.43 -7.32 5.92
CA LEU A 89 20.20 -7.24 4.67
C LEU A 89 20.51 -5.80 4.22
N ARG A 90 19.61 -4.84 4.48
CA ARG A 90 19.90 -3.42 4.19
C ARG A 90 20.94 -2.84 5.13
N ASN A 91 20.95 -3.26 6.40
CA ASN A 91 22.00 -2.88 7.34
C ASN A 91 23.34 -3.49 6.92
N ASP A 92 23.35 -4.75 6.47
CA ASP A 92 24.56 -5.39 5.94
C ASP A 92 25.14 -4.61 4.77
N VAL A 93 24.30 -4.19 3.81
CA VAL A 93 24.75 -3.29 2.71
C VAL A 93 25.28 -1.96 3.24
N TYR A 94 24.67 -1.37 4.27
CA TYR A 94 25.20 -0.14 4.87
C TYR A 94 26.57 -0.34 5.52
N ASP A 95 26.81 -1.51 6.11
CA ASP A 95 28.09 -1.88 6.71
C ASP A 95 29.15 -2.19 5.64
N GLU A 96 28.76 -2.82 4.52
CA GLU A 96 29.62 -2.98 3.34
C GLU A 96 29.95 -1.63 2.69
N LEU A 97 28.99 -0.71 2.58
CA LEU A 97 29.25 0.65 2.10
C LEU A 97 30.26 1.37 2.99
N LYS A 98 30.14 1.23 4.32
CA LYS A 98 31.11 1.79 5.27
C LYS A 98 32.50 1.17 5.05
N SER A 99 32.55 -0.16 4.95
CA SER A 99 33.80 -0.89 4.71
C SER A 99 34.44 -0.55 3.37
N LEU A 100 33.63 -0.19 2.37
CA LEU A 100 34.09 0.26 1.06
C LEU A 100 34.72 1.65 1.13
N VAL A 101 34.15 2.57 1.92
CA VAL A 101 34.76 3.88 2.18
C VAL A 101 36.14 3.74 2.81
N ASP A 102 36.35 2.75 3.67
CA ASP A 102 37.67 2.52 4.30
C ASP A 102 38.71 1.91 3.33
N LYS A 103 38.29 1.38 2.18
CA LYS A 103 39.15 0.68 1.21
C LYS A 103 39.44 1.48 -0.06
N GLU A 104 38.56 2.40 -0.43
CA GLU A 104 38.62 3.14 -1.69
C GLU A 104 38.99 4.60 -1.44
N GLU A 105 40.14 5.03 -1.97
CA GLU A 105 40.63 6.42 -1.80
C GLU A 105 39.67 7.47 -2.38
N SER A 106 38.85 7.08 -3.36
CA SER A 106 37.84 7.94 -3.98
C SER A 106 36.63 8.23 -3.07
N LEU A 107 36.50 7.51 -1.95
CA LEU A 107 35.40 7.62 -0.99
C LEU A 107 35.87 8.16 0.36
N SER A 108 35.06 9.00 1.00
CA SER A 108 35.32 9.47 2.36
C SER A 108 34.04 9.90 3.10
N ASN A 109 34.17 10.31 4.36
CA ASN A 109 33.11 10.95 5.15
C ASN A 109 31.81 10.15 5.30
N TYR A 110 31.91 8.82 5.45
CA TYR A 110 30.75 7.97 5.70
C TYR A 110 30.02 8.39 6.99
N ARG A 111 28.73 8.66 6.89
CA ARG A 111 27.85 8.90 8.06
C ARG A 111 26.46 8.32 7.82
N LYS A 112 25.92 7.59 8.81
CA LYS A 112 24.55 7.09 8.78
C LYS A 112 23.62 8.09 9.43
N GLU A 113 22.60 8.53 8.70
CA GLU A 113 21.61 9.52 9.16
C GLU A 113 20.21 8.88 9.27
N LYS A 114 19.40 9.30 10.24
CA LYS A 114 18.04 8.74 10.49
C LYS A 114 17.00 9.11 9.39
N GLY A 115 17.36 9.94 8.39
CA GLY A 115 16.46 10.45 7.35
C GLY A 115 16.42 9.64 6.04
N GLY A 116 15.51 9.98 5.12
CA GLY A 116 15.45 9.41 3.76
C GLY A 116 14.80 8.02 3.62
N SER A 117 14.85 7.16 4.64
CA SER A 117 14.09 5.90 4.70
C SER A 117 13.79 5.45 6.13
N SER A 118 12.99 4.39 6.29
CA SER A 118 12.72 3.78 7.60
C SER A 118 13.98 3.24 8.31
N LEU A 119 15.08 3.04 7.59
CA LEU A 119 16.37 2.61 8.11
C LEU A 119 17.44 3.71 8.04
N GLY A 120 17.04 4.93 7.66
CA GLY A 120 17.97 6.02 7.41
C GLY A 120 18.58 5.99 6.00
N SER A 121 19.66 6.74 5.85
CA SER A 121 20.47 6.87 4.64
C SER A 121 21.95 6.97 5.03
N ALA A 122 22.85 6.54 4.16
CA ALA A 122 24.27 6.83 4.31
C ALA A 122 24.61 8.10 3.52
N LYS A 123 25.40 9.01 4.09
CA LYS A 123 26.07 10.04 3.30
C LYS A 123 27.53 9.67 3.12
N VAL A 124 28.02 9.87 1.90
CA VAL A 124 29.40 9.61 1.51
C VAL A 124 29.88 10.77 0.64
N ASN A 125 31.16 11.09 0.72
CA ASN A 125 31.81 11.94 -0.25
C ASN A 125 32.50 11.05 -1.29
N PHE A 126 32.27 11.32 -2.57
CA PHE A 126 32.94 10.65 -3.69
C PHE A 126 33.60 11.70 -4.57
N ASN A 127 34.93 11.64 -4.70
CA ASN A 127 35.75 12.59 -5.46
C ASN A 127 35.42 14.07 -5.15
N GLY A 128 35.24 14.40 -3.87
CA GLY A 128 34.97 15.78 -3.43
C GLY A 128 33.49 16.20 -3.44
N LYS A 129 32.56 15.35 -3.93
CA LYS A 129 31.11 15.64 -3.95
C LYS A 129 30.35 14.75 -2.96
N ASP A 130 29.43 15.35 -2.20
CA ASP A 130 28.58 14.64 -1.23
C ASP A 130 27.38 13.97 -1.90
N TYR A 131 27.16 12.69 -1.58
CA TYR A 131 26.02 11.88 -2.00
C TYR A 131 25.26 11.34 -0.80
N THR A 132 23.95 11.22 -0.95
CA THR A 132 23.08 10.49 -0.01
C THR A 132 22.66 9.17 -0.64
N LEU A 133 23.07 8.06 -0.06
CA LEU A 133 22.75 6.70 -0.50
C LEU A 133 21.61 6.14 0.34
N ILE A 134 20.55 5.69 -0.33
CA ILE A 134 19.39 5.06 0.28
C ILE A 134 19.30 3.63 -0.24
N VAL A 135 19.56 2.65 0.63
CA VAL A 135 19.46 1.23 0.28
C VAL A 135 18.00 0.79 0.30
N LYS A 136 17.56 0.16 -0.78
CA LYS A 136 16.21 -0.37 -0.97
C LYS A 136 16.29 -1.83 -1.39
N GLY A 137 15.27 -2.58 -0.99
CA GLY A 137 14.99 -3.89 -1.56
C GLY A 137 14.00 -3.82 -2.72
N THR A 138 13.90 -4.90 -3.46
CA THR A 138 12.83 -5.14 -4.42
C THR A 138 11.58 -5.62 -3.69
N PRO A 139 10.38 -5.26 -4.19
CA PRO A 139 9.10 -5.81 -3.72
C PRO A 139 9.23 -7.33 -3.45
N GLY A 140 8.86 -7.76 -2.25
CA GLY A 140 8.88 -9.18 -1.87
C GLY A 140 7.97 -10.04 -2.76
N GLU A 141 8.03 -11.34 -2.53
CA GLU A 141 7.57 -12.47 -3.36
C GLU A 141 6.13 -12.40 -3.94
N ASP A 142 5.25 -11.54 -3.40
CA ASP A 142 3.84 -11.34 -3.80
C ASP A 142 3.50 -9.89 -4.25
N SER A 143 4.50 -9.04 -4.40
CA SER A 143 4.29 -7.60 -4.58
C SER A 143 4.64 -7.13 -5.98
N ALA A 144 3.83 -7.53 -6.96
CA ALA A 144 3.67 -6.64 -8.10
C ALA A 144 3.04 -5.32 -7.64
N ASP A 145 3.33 -4.26 -8.39
CA ASP A 145 2.69 -2.94 -8.22
C ASP A 145 1.16 -3.10 -8.21
N THR A 146 0.46 -2.27 -7.42
CA THR A 146 -1.01 -2.32 -7.33
C THR A 146 -1.66 -2.24 -8.72
N ASP A 147 -1.11 -1.43 -9.61
CA ASP A 147 -1.61 -1.32 -10.98
C ASP A 147 -1.46 -2.64 -11.74
N VAL A 148 -0.38 -3.40 -11.49
CA VAL A 148 -0.18 -4.73 -12.11
C VAL A 148 -1.19 -5.72 -11.57
N LYS A 149 -1.38 -5.78 -10.25
CA LYS A 149 -2.33 -6.72 -9.61
C LYS A 149 -3.73 -6.57 -10.17
N GLU A 150 -4.20 -5.33 -10.23
CA GLU A 150 -5.57 -5.01 -10.61
C GLU A 150 -5.75 -5.05 -12.14
N ALA A 151 -4.79 -4.55 -12.93
CA ALA A 151 -4.89 -4.59 -14.39
C ALA A 151 -4.72 -6.01 -14.97
N LEU A 152 -4.02 -6.91 -14.26
CA LEU A 152 -4.01 -8.33 -14.62
C LEU A 152 -5.42 -8.94 -14.55
N VAL A 153 -6.29 -8.50 -13.63
CA VAL A 153 -7.69 -8.96 -13.59
C VAL A 153 -8.42 -8.55 -14.87
N SER A 154 -8.30 -7.28 -15.27
CA SER A 154 -8.88 -6.75 -16.52
C SER A 154 -8.36 -7.51 -17.75
N LEU A 155 -7.06 -7.77 -17.80
CA LEU A 155 -6.44 -8.55 -18.87
C LEU A 155 -6.99 -9.98 -18.94
N PHE A 156 -7.05 -10.69 -17.82
CA PHE A 156 -7.56 -12.06 -17.80
C PHE A 156 -9.03 -12.13 -18.16
N TYR A 157 -9.81 -11.15 -17.71
CA TYR A 157 -11.23 -11.05 -18.00
C TYR A 157 -11.49 -10.94 -19.51
N VAL A 158 -10.68 -10.19 -20.26
CA VAL A 158 -10.82 -10.09 -21.73
C VAL A 158 -10.08 -11.20 -22.50
N SER A 159 -9.18 -11.94 -21.85
CA SER A 159 -8.42 -13.03 -22.48
C SER A 159 -9.26 -14.31 -22.64
N ASN A 160 -8.73 -15.26 -23.42
CA ASN A 160 -9.28 -16.62 -23.54
C ASN A 160 -8.72 -17.59 -22.48
N ILE A 161 -7.91 -17.12 -21.53
CA ILE A 161 -7.33 -17.97 -20.50
C ILE A 161 -8.39 -18.23 -19.42
N THR A 162 -8.83 -19.49 -19.33
CA THR A 162 -9.89 -19.90 -18.40
C THR A 162 -9.47 -20.95 -17.37
N THR A 163 -8.22 -21.41 -17.42
CA THR A 163 -7.68 -22.44 -16.52
C THR A 163 -6.40 -21.93 -15.84
N PRO A 164 -5.95 -22.49 -14.70
CA PRO A 164 -4.79 -22.00 -13.97
C PRO A 164 -3.47 -22.06 -14.75
N PHE A 165 -2.58 -21.11 -14.48
CA PHE A 165 -1.18 -21.17 -14.91
C PHE A 165 -0.48 -22.31 -14.16
N THR A 166 0.28 -23.09 -14.90
CA THR A 166 1.19 -24.13 -14.42
C THR A 166 2.58 -23.90 -14.99
N LYS A 167 3.57 -24.65 -14.53
CA LYS A 167 4.94 -24.52 -15.07
C LYS A 167 4.99 -24.83 -16.56
N GLU A 168 4.17 -25.76 -17.02
CA GLU A 168 4.16 -26.28 -18.39
C GLU A 168 3.53 -25.31 -19.38
N ASN A 169 2.53 -24.53 -18.94
CA ASN A 169 1.76 -23.65 -19.83
C ASN A 169 2.05 -22.16 -19.67
N TYR A 170 2.91 -21.79 -18.70
CA TYR A 170 3.15 -20.39 -18.33
C TYR A 170 3.62 -19.57 -19.52
N ASP A 171 4.73 -19.97 -20.15
CA ASP A 171 5.39 -19.17 -21.20
C ASP A 171 4.51 -19.03 -22.44
N GLU A 172 3.79 -20.09 -22.83
CA GLU A 172 2.82 -20.06 -23.91
C GLU A 172 1.72 -19.02 -23.65
N ARG A 173 1.16 -19.01 -22.44
CA ARG A 173 0.10 -18.09 -22.05
C ARG A 173 0.56 -16.66 -21.93
N ILE A 174 1.75 -16.42 -21.39
CA ILE A 174 2.36 -15.09 -21.39
C ILE A 174 2.44 -14.55 -22.83
N ASN A 175 2.88 -15.38 -23.78
CA ASN A 175 2.93 -14.99 -25.19
C ASN A 175 1.55 -14.71 -25.80
N GLN A 176 0.49 -15.39 -25.34
CA GLN A 176 -0.89 -15.07 -25.75
C GLN A 176 -1.39 -13.73 -25.19
N LEU A 177 -0.90 -13.32 -24.02
CA LEU A 177 -1.32 -12.09 -23.34
C LEU A 177 -0.60 -10.84 -23.87
N ILE A 178 0.68 -10.94 -24.23
CA ILE A 178 1.50 -9.80 -24.67
C ILE A 178 0.79 -8.98 -25.77
N PRO A 179 0.23 -9.58 -26.85
CA PRO A 179 -0.44 -8.82 -27.90
C PRO A 179 -1.69 -8.05 -27.43
N ILE A 180 -2.35 -8.51 -26.37
CA ILE A 180 -3.51 -7.81 -25.78
C ILE A 180 -3.00 -6.59 -25.02
N VAL A 181 -1.97 -6.78 -24.19
CA VAL A 181 -1.40 -5.71 -23.36
C VAL A 181 -0.77 -4.61 -24.21
N GLU A 182 -0.07 -4.97 -25.29
CA GLU A 182 0.57 -4.00 -26.21
C GLU A 182 -0.43 -3.14 -26.99
N LYS A 183 -1.69 -3.60 -27.12
CA LYS A 183 -2.79 -2.79 -27.67
C LYS A 183 -3.45 -1.89 -26.62
N GLY A 184 -3.07 -2.03 -25.35
CA GLY A 184 -3.74 -1.44 -24.21
C GLY A 184 -4.82 -2.36 -23.65
N ILE A 185 -4.76 -2.61 -22.34
CA ILE A 185 -5.77 -3.41 -21.64
C ILE A 185 -7.08 -2.61 -21.60
N PRO A 186 -8.21 -3.15 -22.10
CA PRO A 186 -9.48 -2.43 -22.09
C PRO A 186 -9.89 -2.01 -20.68
N GLY A 187 -10.30 -0.74 -20.53
CA GLY A 187 -10.73 -0.17 -19.25
C GLY A 187 -9.61 0.29 -18.32
N GLU A 188 -8.35 0.14 -18.74
CA GLU A 188 -7.16 0.56 -18.00
C GLU A 188 -6.49 1.81 -18.59
N SER A 189 -5.68 2.49 -17.79
CA SER A 189 -4.78 3.52 -18.30
C SER A 189 -3.61 2.91 -19.09
N GLY A 190 -3.02 3.68 -20.02
CA GLY A 190 -1.82 3.25 -20.76
C GLY A 190 -0.67 2.89 -19.81
N LYS A 191 -0.46 3.68 -18.75
CA LYS A 191 0.57 3.43 -17.73
C LYS A 191 0.38 2.08 -17.00
N ALA A 192 -0.87 1.71 -16.69
CA ALA A 192 -1.16 0.42 -16.06
C ALA A 192 -0.86 -0.73 -17.03
N SER A 193 -1.23 -0.57 -18.30
CA SER A 193 -0.91 -1.54 -19.37
C SER A 193 0.60 -1.72 -19.54
N ASP A 194 1.37 -0.63 -19.57
CA ASP A 194 2.83 -0.68 -19.67
C ASP A 194 3.47 -1.43 -18.50
N LYS A 195 3.01 -1.15 -17.27
CA LYS A 195 3.48 -1.86 -16.08
C LYS A 195 3.20 -3.36 -16.15
N VAL A 196 2.02 -3.76 -16.64
CA VAL A 196 1.69 -5.17 -16.85
C VAL A 196 2.60 -5.78 -17.93
N ALA A 197 2.85 -5.07 -19.04
CA ALA A 197 3.75 -5.55 -20.09
C ALA A 197 5.17 -5.80 -19.54
N THR A 198 5.71 -4.84 -18.80
CA THR A 198 7.01 -4.98 -18.13
C THR A 198 7.01 -6.16 -17.16
N TYR A 199 5.95 -6.30 -16.35
CA TYR A 199 5.82 -7.41 -15.43
C TYR A 199 5.86 -8.75 -16.16
N LEU A 200 4.98 -8.97 -17.14
CA LEU A 200 4.90 -10.24 -17.88
C LEU A 200 6.23 -10.60 -18.56
N LYS A 201 6.90 -9.62 -19.20
CA LYS A 201 8.22 -9.79 -19.84
C LYS A 201 9.36 -10.11 -18.86
N SER A 202 9.19 -9.79 -17.58
CA SER A 202 10.20 -10.01 -16.53
C SER A 202 10.02 -11.30 -15.72
N THR A 203 8.96 -12.06 -16.01
CA THR A 203 8.61 -13.29 -15.27
C THR A 203 8.84 -14.53 -16.13
N ASP A 204 9.03 -15.67 -15.48
CA ASP A 204 9.29 -16.94 -16.15
C ASP A 204 8.69 -18.13 -15.36
N SER A 205 8.57 -19.26 -16.03
CA SER A 205 8.04 -20.50 -15.47
C SER A 205 8.95 -21.18 -14.43
N SER A 206 10.21 -20.74 -14.27
CA SER A 206 11.17 -21.37 -13.37
C SER A 206 10.88 -21.11 -11.89
N LYS A 207 10.15 -20.03 -11.58
CA LYS A 207 9.85 -19.61 -10.20
C LYS A 207 8.37 -19.79 -9.87
N THR A 208 8.07 -20.74 -8.98
CA THR A 208 6.71 -21.03 -8.48
C THR A 208 5.96 -19.79 -7.95
N LYS A 209 6.68 -18.78 -7.45
CA LYS A 209 6.08 -17.52 -6.99
C LYS A 209 5.33 -16.76 -8.10
N TYR A 210 5.85 -16.76 -9.33
CA TYR A 210 5.18 -16.06 -10.44
C TYR A 210 3.90 -16.76 -10.85
N ILE A 211 3.90 -18.10 -10.82
CA ILE A 211 2.72 -18.93 -11.06
C ILE A 211 1.66 -18.68 -9.97
N LYS A 212 2.04 -18.74 -8.69
CA LYS A 212 1.12 -18.47 -7.57
C LYS A 212 0.56 -17.05 -7.58
N PHE A 213 1.40 -16.07 -7.94
CA PHE A 213 0.98 -14.69 -8.03
C PHE A 213 -0.02 -14.48 -9.16
N ILE A 214 0.33 -14.89 -10.39
CA ILE A 214 -0.48 -14.63 -11.58
C ILE A 214 -1.85 -15.34 -11.54
N ASN A 215 -1.92 -16.47 -10.85
CA ASN A 215 -3.15 -17.21 -10.63
C ASN A 215 -4.17 -16.46 -9.76
N GLN A 216 -3.76 -15.54 -8.89
CA GLN A 216 -4.69 -14.79 -8.04
C GLN A 216 -5.54 -13.75 -8.82
N PRO A 217 -4.96 -12.91 -9.70
CA PRO A 217 -5.75 -12.08 -10.61
C PRO A 217 -6.60 -12.90 -11.58
N LEU A 218 -6.08 -14.02 -12.11
CA LEU A 218 -6.86 -14.93 -12.95
C LEU A 218 -8.09 -15.46 -12.20
N SER A 219 -7.88 -15.99 -10.99
CA SER A 219 -8.93 -16.47 -10.07
C SER A 219 -10.05 -15.45 -9.89
N SER A 220 -9.69 -14.17 -9.71
CA SER A 220 -10.65 -13.07 -9.60
C SER A 220 -11.38 -12.84 -10.93
N ALA A 221 -10.66 -12.77 -12.04
CA ALA A 221 -11.24 -12.57 -13.36
C ALA A 221 -12.23 -13.67 -13.76
N LEU A 222 -11.96 -14.93 -13.39
CA LEU A 222 -12.86 -16.06 -13.63
C LEU A 222 -14.20 -15.89 -12.91
N ALA A 223 -14.16 -15.52 -11.62
CA ALA A 223 -15.38 -15.27 -10.85
C ALA A 223 -16.22 -14.13 -11.46
N ILE A 224 -15.56 -13.04 -11.88
CA ILE A 224 -16.25 -11.91 -12.51
C ILE A 224 -16.84 -12.30 -13.86
N LYS A 225 -16.09 -13.06 -14.68
CA LYS A 225 -16.52 -13.52 -16.01
C LYS A 225 -17.73 -14.47 -15.94
N GLU A 226 -17.79 -15.31 -14.92
CA GLU A 226 -18.93 -16.17 -14.66
C GLU A 226 -20.19 -15.37 -14.32
N ALA A 227 -20.07 -14.38 -13.43
CA ALA A 227 -21.21 -13.58 -12.98
C ALA A 227 -21.67 -12.52 -14.00
N TYR A 228 -20.74 -11.95 -14.75
CA TYR A 228 -20.99 -10.85 -15.68
C TYR A 228 -20.30 -11.12 -17.02
N PRO A 229 -20.75 -12.11 -17.81
CA PRO A 229 -20.10 -12.47 -19.05
C PRO A 229 -20.26 -11.37 -20.11
N GLY A 230 -19.15 -10.96 -20.73
CA GLY A 230 -19.14 -10.03 -21.87
C GLY A 230 -19.36 -8.56 -21.54
N GLU A 231 -19.48 -8.22 -20.25
CA GLU A 231 -19.52 -6.82 -19.79
C GLU A 231 -18.12 -6.19 -19.85
N LYS A 232 -17.98 -4.92 -19.45
CA LYS A 232 -16.68 -4.22 -19.46
C LYS A 232 -16.16 -4.04 -18.05
N LEU A 233 -14.87 -4.28 -17.83
CA LEU A 233 -14.20 -3.84 -16.60
C LEU A 233 -13.62 -2.44 -16.83
N ILE A 234 -13.76 -1.57 -15.84
CA ILE A 234 -13.23 -0.20 -15.89
C ILE A 234 -12.48 0.13 -14.59
N ARG A 235 -11.30 0.74 -14.75
CA ARG A 235 -10.45 1.29 -13.68
C ARG A 235 -10.06 2.76 -13.92
N ASP A 236 -10.61 3.35 -14.98
CA ASP A 236 -10.49 4.77 -15.29
C ASP A 236 -11.82 5.32 -15.85
N GLY A 237 -11.87 6.60 -16.22
CA GLY A 237 -13.04 7.25 -16.81
C GLY A 237 -14.19 7.32 -15.80
N LEU A 238 -15.30 6.64 -16.08
CA LEU A 238 -16.48 6.58 -15.20
C LEU A 238 -16.14 6.05 -13.80
N PHE A 239 -15.16 5.13 -13.69
CA PHE A 239 -14.66 4.68 -12.40
C PHE A 239 -14.10 5.85 -11.56
N THR A 240 -13.16 6.60 -12.14
CA THR A 240 -12.51 7.75 -11.50
C THR A 240 -13.52 8.84 -11.15
N GLN A 241 -14.48 9.10 -12.04
CA GLN A 241 -15.55 10.10 -11.84
C GLN A 241 -16.47 9.71 -10.68
N ALA A 242 -17.00 8.49 -10.66
CA ALA A 242 -17.88 8.02 -9.60
C ALA A 242 -17.18 7.98 -8.22
N LYS A 243 -15.91 7.55 -8.19
CA LYS A 243 -15.07 7.55 -6.97
C LYS A 243 -14.86 8.98 -6.44
N SER A 244 -14.59 9.94 -7.33
CA SER A 244 -14.39 11.35 -6.98
C SER A 244 -15.67 12.01 -6.48
N LEU A 245 -16.80 11.75 -7.14
CA LEU A 245 -18.12 12.23 -6.72
C LEU A 245 -18.50 11.67 -5.34
N GLY A 246 -18.24 10.39 -5.10
CA GLY A 246 -18.47 9.78 -3.79
C GLY A 246 -17.63 10.39 -2.67
N GLN A 247 -16.36 10.70 -2.94
CA GLN A 247 -15.52 11.45 -2.00
C GLN A 247 -16.09 12.84 -1.71
N GLN A 248 -16.52 13.58 -2.75
CA GLN A 248 -17.11 14.91 -2.60
C GLN A 248 -18.39 14.87 -1.77
N LEU A 249 -19.29 13.91 -2.03
CA LEU A 249 -20.60 13.82 -1.38
C LEU A 249 -20.53 13.28 0.05
N SER A 250 -19.61 12.36 0.34
CA SER A 250 -19.50 11.72 1.66
C SER A 250 -18.50 12.40 2.59
N GLY A 251 -17.54 13.16 2.05
CA GLY A 251 -16.40 13.69 2.81
C GLY A 251 -15.34 12.63 3.18
N TYR A 252 -15.55 11.35 2.84
CA TYR A 252 -14.59 10.28 3.06
C TYR A 252 -13.61 10.17 1.88
N PRO A 253 -12.39 9.67 2.10
CA PRO A 253 -11.53 9.23 1.00
C PRO A 253 -12.28 8.29 0.04
N SER A 254 -11.97 8.35 -1.25
CA SER A 254 -12.75 7.64 -2.28
C SER A 254 -12.77 6.12 -2.11
N ASP A 255 -11.70 5.53 -1.58
CA ASP A 255 -11.58 4.11 -1.19
C ASP A 255 -12.39 3.73 0.06
N LYS A 256 -12.78 4.74 0.84
CA LYS A 256 -13.59 4.59 2.05
C LYS A 256 -15.07 4.79 1.80
N HIS A 257 -15.43 5.62 0.82
CA HIS A 257 -16.78 5.64 0.29
C HIS A 257 -17.09 4.39 -0.55
N ASN A 258 -16.25 4.04 -1.51
CA ASN A 258 -16.46 2.85 -2.34
C ASN A 258 -15.17 2.04 -2.39
N PRO A 259 -15.11 0.85 -1.77
CA PRO A 259 -13.87 0.07 -1.69
C PRO A 259 -13.47 -0.63 -2.98
N GLY A 260 -14.24 -0.46 -4.06
CA GLY A 260 -13.95 -1.05 -5.34
C GLY A 260 -12.59 -0.61 -5.89
N ASP A 261 -11.79 -1.59 -6.26
CA ASP A 261 -10.52 -1.47 -6.97
C ASP A 261 -10.75 -1.45 -8.50
N LEU A 262 -11.89 -2.00 -8.96
CA LEU A 262 -12.44 -1.87 -10.31
C LEU A 262 -13.96 -1.92 -10.30
N PHE A 263 -14.59 -1.45 -11.38
CA PHE A 263 -16.02 -1.68 -11.62
C PHE A 263 -16.27 -2.58 -12.83
N VAL A 264 -17.37 -3.35 -12.77
CA VAL A 264 -18.04 -3.83 -13.99
C VAL A 264 -18.99 -2.73 -14.46
N ASP A 265 -18.85 -2.29 -15.70
CA ASP A 265 -19.76 -1.38 -16.38
C ASP A 265 -20.84 -2.18 -17.11
N LEU A 266 -22.07 -2.07 -16.61
CA LEU A 266 -23.31 -2.65 -17.16
C LEU A 266 -24.04 -1.67 -18.10
N GLY A 267 -23.44 -0.49 -18.33
CA GLY A 267 -23.91 0.55 -19.23
C GLY A 267 -25.07 1.40 -18.68
N GLY A 268 -25.16 2.63 -19.19
CA GLY A 268 -26.24 3.58 -18.85
C GLY A 268 -25.96 4.46 -17.63
N ALA A 269 -24.70 4.60 -17.22
CA ALA A 269 -24.33 5.51 -16.15
C ALA A 269 -24.51 6.98 -16.58
N ASP A 270 -25.16 7.76 -15.71
CA ASP A 270 -25.28 9.21 -15.85
C ASP A 270 -24.90 9.86 -14.51
N LEU A 271 -23.62 10.21 -14.39
CA LEU A 271 -23.07 10.78 -13.16
C LEU A 271 -23.38 12.28 -13.02
N ASP A 272 -23.66 12.99 -14.11
CA ASP A 272 -23.88 14.44 -14.11
C ASP A 272 -25.17 14.82 -13.37
N ASN A 273 -26.16 13.93 -13.41
CA ASN A 273 -27.45 14.09 -12.75
C ASN A 273 -27.49 13.60 -11.30
N VAL A 274 -26.41 12.99 -10.79
CA VAL A 274 -26.32 12.54 -9.40
C VAL A 274 -25.99 13.72 -8.48
N LYS A 275 -26.92 14.07 -7.58
CA LYS A 275 -26.76 15.18 -6.62
C LYS A 275 -26.62 14.73 -5.16
N THR A 276 -26.96 13.48 -4.86
CA THR A 276 -26.96 12.96 -3.50
C THR A 276 -26.13 11.69 -3.40
N LEU A 277 -25.62 11.41 -2.20
CA LEU A 277 -24.87 10.20 -1.91
C LEU A 277 -25.74 8.94 -2.13
N GLU A 278 -27.02 9.02 -1.78
CA GLU A 278 -28.00 7.97 -2.04
C GLU A 278 -28.18 7.71 -3.55
N GLY A 279 -28.32 8.78 -4.35
CA GLY A 279 -28.42 8.65 -5.80
C GLY A 279 -27.16 8.06 -6.43
N LEU A 280 -25.97 8.35 -5.86
CA LEU A 280 -24.73 7.71 -6.28
C LEU A 280 -24.73 6.22 -5.94
N ASN A 281 -25.15 5.87 -4.72
CA ASN A 281 -25.18 4.48 -4.27
C ASN A 281 -26.23 3.65 -5.02
N ASP A 282 -27.31 4.26 -5.51
CA ASP A 282 -28.31 3.63 -6.37
C ASP A 282 -27.73 3.22 -7.74
N LEU A 283 -26.55 3.71 -8.13
CA LEU A 283 -25.89 3.27 -9.36
C LEU A 283 -25.20 1.90 -9.26
N PHE A 284 -25.17 1.29 -8.07
CA PHE A 284 -24.48 0.02 -7.84
C PHE A 284 -25.46 -1.15 -7.64
N VAL A 285 -25.15 -2.31 -8.20
CA VAL A 285 -25.95 -3.53 -8.01
C VAL A 285 -25.93 -3.96 -6.55
N ASP A 286 -27.04 -4.55 -6.09
CA ASP A 286 -27.15 -4.99 -4.69
C ASP A 286 -26.81 -6.47 -4.46
N SER A 287 -26.77 -7.29 -5.51
CA SER A 287 -26.50 -8.73 -5.37
C SER A 287 -25.57 -9.22 -6.48
N TRP A 288 -24.68 -10.15 -6.13
CA TRP A 288 -23.70 -10.71 -7.08
C TRP A 288 -24.39 -11.41 -8.24
N GLY A 289 -23.96 -11.12 -9.47
CA GLY A 289 -24.59 -11.60 -10.71
C GLY A 289 -25.89 -10.88 -11.10
N SER A 290 -26.35 -9.90 -10.30
CA SER A 290 -27.54 -9.10 -10.62
C SER A 290 -27.20 -7.92 -11.54
N LYS A 291 -28.23 -7.31 -12.12
CA LYS A 291 -28.15 -6.03 -12.86
C LYS A 291 -28.97 -4.91 -12.20
N THR A 292 -29.45 -5.13 -10.97
CA THR A 292 -30.33 -4.21 -10.26
C THR A 292 -29.78 -3.75 -8.92
N ASN A 293 -30.12 -2.52 -8.54
CA ASN A 293 -29.80 -1.92 -7.25
C ASN A 293 -30.79 -2.35 -6.15
N VAL A 294 -30.65 -1.77 -4.95
CA VAL A 294 -31.51 -2.03 -3.78
C VAL A 294 -33.00 -1.73 -4.01
N ARG A 295 -33.34 -0.91 -5.02
CA ARG A 295 -34.71 -0.56 -5.40
C ARG A 295 -35.28 -1.47 -6.49
N GLY A 296 -34.49 -2.42 -7.00
CA GLY A 296 -34.86 -3.26 -8.13
C GLY A 296 -34.74 -2.56 -9.50
N GLU A 297 -34.14 -1.37 -9.54
CA GLU A 297 -33.92 -0.60 -10.77
C GLU A 297 -32.60 -1.01 -11.41
N LYS A 298 -32.45 -0.82 -12.73
CA LYS A 298 -31.21 -1.13 -13.44
C LYS A 298 -30.06 -0.31 -12.87
N ALA A 299 -29.01 -1.00 -12.41
CA ALA A 299 -27.79 -0.37 -11.94
C ALA A 299 -26.71 -0.43 -13.04
N PRO A 300 -26.00 0.68 -13.30
CA PRO A 300 -24.92 0.70 -14.28
C PRO A 300 -23.60 0.09 -13.77
N PHE A 301 -23.38 -0.05 -12.46
CA PHE A 301 -22.09 -0.48 -11.92
C PHE A 301 -22.17 -1.68 -10.99
N VAL A 302 -21.12 -2.49 -11.01
CA VAL A 302 -20.79 -3.47 -9.96
C VAL A 302 -19.47 -3.05 -9.33
N SER A 303 -19.45 -2.80 -8.02
CA SER A 303 -18.20 -2.46 -7.32
C SER A 303 -17.47 -3.71 -6.84
N ILE A 304 -16.20 -3.87 -7.24
CA ILE A 304 -15.37 -5.04 -6.92
C ILE A 304 -14.11 -4.61 -6.18
N SER A 305 -13.95 -5.07 -4.93
CA SER A 305 -12.68 -4.98 -4.19
C SER A 305 -11.89 -6.26 -4.35
N LEU A 306 -10.63 -6.14 -4.76
CA LEU A 306 -9.70 -7.23 -5.00
C LEU A 306 -8.80 -7.43 -3.77
N LYS A 307 -8.68 -8.69 -3.34
CA LYS A 307 -7.75 -9.11 -2.28
C LYS A 307 -6.97 -10.34 -2.72
N GLN A 308 -5.69 -10.33 -2.35
CA GLN A 308 -4.84 -11.52 -2.43
C GLN A 308 -5.21 -12.51 -1.33
N GLU A 309 -4.88 -13.78 -1.55
CA GLU A 309 -5.20 -14.90 -0.65
C GLU A 309 -4.71 -14.66 0.78
N ALA A 310 -3.48 -14.14 0.91
CA ALA A 310 -2.82 -13.87 2.20
C ALA A 310 -2.94 -12.41 2.68
N ALA A 311 -3.88 -11.62 2.15
CA ALA A 311 -3.99 -10.20 2.50
C ALA A 311 -4.32 -9.99 3.99
N GLN A 312 -3.48 -9.20 4.68
CA GLN A 312 -3.74 -8.75 6.06
C GLN A 312 -4.90 -7.75 6.13
N GLY A 313 -5.49 -7.61 7.31
CA GLY A 313 -6.60 -6.69 7.59
C GLY A 313 -6.29 -5.23 7.26
N GLY A 314 -7.35 -4.44 7.04
CA GLY A 314 -7.22 -3.06 6.58
C GLY A 314 -6.54 -2.13 7.59
N LYS A 315 -5.90 -1.07 7.07
CA LYS A 315 -5.29 -0.02 7.90
C LYS A 315 -6.32 1.05 8.24
N ALA A 316 -6.40 1.43 9.50
CA ALA A 316 -7.34 2.44 9.99
C ALA A 316 -6.72 3.81 10.27
N LYS A 317 -5.39 3.95 10.25
CA LYS A 317 -4.72 5.22 10.60
C LYS A 317 -5.24 6.44 9.82
N ALA A 318 -5.67 6.28 8.57
CA ALA A 318 -6.20 7.39 7.78
C ALA A 318 -7.47 8.01 8.39
N LEU A 319 -8.21 7.29 9.25
CA LEU A 319 -9.31 7.84 10.02
C LEU A 319 -8.88 9.04 10.88
N LEU A 320 -7.67 9.02 11.44
CA LEU A 320 -7.15 10.09 12.30
C LEU A 320 -7.05 11.43 11.55
N GLN A 321 -6.89 11.40 10.22
CA GLN A 321 -6.81 12.61 9.38
C GLN A 321 -8.15 13.34 9.28
N LYS A 322 -9.27 12.70 9.64
CA LYS A 322 -10.59 13.33 9.74
C LYS A 322 -10.62 14.39 10.85
N TYR A 323 -9.87 14.15 11.93
CA TYR A 323 -9.88 14.99 13.13
C TYR A 323 -8.83 16.09 13.11
N THR A 324 -7.69 15.86 12.42
CA THR A 324 -6.63 16.87 12.31
C THR A 324 -5.77 16.68 11.06
N LYS A 325 -5.31 17.79 10.48
CA LYS A 325 -4.24 17.76 9.46
C LYS A 325 -2.85 17.75 10.08
N VAL A 326 -2.73 18.05 11.38
CA VAL A 326 -1.46 18.14 12.10
C VAL A 326 -1.01 16.74 12.53
N LYS A 327 -0.17 16.11 11.69
CA LYS A 327 0.25 14.71 11.88
C LYS A 327 0.97 14.45 13.20
N SER A 328 1.60 15.45 13.81
CA SER A 328 2.31 15.33 15.09
C SER A 328 1.38 15.15 16.30
N ASP A 329 0.07 15.35 16.14
CA ASP A 329 -0.87 15.13 17.23
C ASP A 329 -1.01 13.63 17.55
N TYR A 330 -0.85 12.77 16.55
CA TYR A 330 -0.99 11.32 16.66
C TYR A 330 0.24 10.54 16.17
N ASN A 331 1.31 11.23 15.75
CA ASN A 331 2.62 10.63 15.47
C ASN A 331 3.69 11.24 16.37
N LEU A 332 4.89 10.66 16.34
CA LEU A 332 6.04 11.25 17.01
C LEU A 332 6.41 12.59 16.36
N SER A 333 6.46 13.65 17.16
CA SER A 333 7.01 14.95 16.77
C SER A 333 8.51 14.83 16.49
N LYS A 334 9.12 15.86 15.88
CA LYS A 334 10.58 15.85 15.65
C LYS A 334 11.37 15.78 16.95
N GLU A 335 10.83 16.34 18.03
CA GLU A 335 11.42 16.33 19.36
C GLU A 335 11.31 14.94 19.98
N GLU A 336 10.10 14.38 19.98
CA GLU A 336 9.82 13.03 20.53
C GLU A 336 10.60 11.92 19.80
N GLN A 337 10.96 12.13 18.54
CA GLN A 337 11.82 11.20 17.79
C GLN A 337 13.26 11.10 18.34
N ASN A 338 13.67 12.07 19.15
CA ASN A 338 14.99 12.13 19.76
C ASN A 338 14.99 11.80 21.25
N TYR A 339 13.83 11.43 21.81
CA TYR A 339 13.75 10.98 23.19
C TYR A 339 14.64 9.77 23.44
N THR A 340 15.20 9.74 24.65
CA THR A 340 15.86 8.60 25.25
C THR A 340 14.83 7.52 25.64
N PRO A 341 15.27 6.27 25.85
CA PRO A 341 14.38 5.22 26.36
C PRO A 341 13.65 5.58 27.65
N ASP A 342 14.29 6.32 28.56
CA ASP A 342 13.69 6.71 29.84
C ASP A 342 12.64 7.82 29.67
N GLU A 343 12.89 8.79 28.79
CA GLU A 343 11.87 9.78 28.42
C GLU A 343 10.65 9.11 27.77
N PHE A 344 10.84 8.09 26.93
CA PHE A 344 9.73 7.30 26.42
C PHE A 344 8.97 6.57 27.54
N ARG A 345 9.65 5.99 28.53
CA ARG A 345 9.00 5.31 29.66
C ARG A 345 8.19 6.27 30.52
N GLU A 346 8.69 7.46 30.81
CA GLU A 346 7.93 8.48 31.54
C GLU A 346 6.72 8.95 30.74
N GLY A 347 6.90 9.21 29.44
CA GLY A 347 5.80 9.55 28.55
C GLY A 347 4.73 8.43 28.44
N ILE A 348 5.14 7.16 28.51
CA ILE A 348 4.20 6.02 28.53
C ILE A 348 3.34 6.05 29.80
N LYS A 349 3.91 6.35 30.97
CA LYS A 349 3.14 6.43 32.23
C LYS A 349 2.07 7.51 32.16
N ASP A 350 2.42 8.69 31.63
CA ASP A 350 1.48 9.80 31.42
C ASP A 350 0.36 9.41 30.43
N LEU A 351 0.70 8.86 29.27
CA LEU A 351 -0.28 8.44 28.27
C LEU A 351 -1.20 7.33 28.77
N ARG A 352 -0.70 6.36 29.55
CA ARG A 352 -1.53 5.31 30.17
C ARG A 352 -2.57 5.90 31.11
N SER A 353 -2.18 6.90 31.91
CA SER A 353 -3.08 7.59 32.82
C SER A 353 -4.17 8.36 32.06
N LYS A 354 -3.82 9.01 30.94
CA LYS A 354 -4.79 9.67 30.05
C LYS A 354 -5.75 8.69 29.40
N VAL A 355 -5.24 7.58 28.83
CA VAL A 355 -6.09 6.54 28.25
C VAL A 355 -7.03 5.95 29.31
N GLN A 356 -6.52 5.62 30.50
CA GLN A 356 -7.33 5.12 31.62
C GLN A 356 -8.43 6.13 32.02
N SER A 357 -8.14 7.42 32.01
CA SER A 357 -9.14 8.46 32.30
C SER A 357 -10.20 8.58 31.21
N LEU A 358 -9.86 8.35 29.95
CA LEU A 358 -10.80 8.42 28.82
C LEU A 358 -11.74 7.21 28.82
N VAL A 359 -11.23 6.01 29.12
CA VAL A 359 -12.02 4.77 29.10
C VAL A 359 -12.69 4.44 30.44
N GLY A 360 -12.23 5.02 31.55
CA GLY A 360 -12.60 4.59 32.90
C GLY A 360 -14.06 4.79 33.29
N SER A 361 -14.82 5.64 32.58
CA SER A 361 -16.26 5.81 32.76
C SER A 361 -17.11 4.94 31.82
N ASN A 362 -16.47 4.22 30.89
CA ASN A 362 -17.14 3.39 29.90
C ASN A 362 -17.13 1.92 30.36
N ASN A 363 -18.30 1.42 30.76
CA ASN A 363 -18.45 0.06 31.28
C ASN A 363 -18.24 -1.04 30.22
N ASN A 364 -18.23 -0.66 28.94
CA ASN A 364 -18.03 -1.55 27.80
C ASN A 364 -16.54 -1.70 27.41
N ILE A 365 -15.62 -1.01 28.10
CA ILE A 365 -14.18 -1.11 27.84
C ILE A 365 -13.45 -1.65 29.06
N LEU A 366 -12.75 -2.77 28.87
CA LEU A 366 -11.77 -3.29 29.79
C LEU A 366 -10.36 -2.88 29.35
N TYR A 367 -9.74 -1.96 30.10
CA TYR A 367 -8.33 -1.64 29.91
C TYR A 367 -7.43 -2.57 30.75
N ASP A 368 -6.96 -3.67 30.15
CA ASP A 368 -6.07 -4.65 30.79
C ASP A 368 -4.61 -4.17 30.73
N PHE A 369 -4.27 -3.26 31.64
CA PHE A 369 -2.89 -2.83 31.87
C PHE A 369 -2.16 -3.79 32.80
N LYS A 370 -1.02 -4.32 32.32
CA LYS A 370 -0.10 -5.12 33.14
C LYS A 370 1.17 -4.32 33.39
N ASP A 371 1.50 -4.13 34.66
CA ASP A 371 2.74 -3.48 35.05
C ASP A 371 3.95 -4.37 34.71
N GLY A 372 5.11 -3.73 34.53
CA GLY A 372 6.37 -4.39 34.25
C GLY A 372 7.31 -3.60 33.35
N ASN A 373 8.54 -4.09 33.23
CA ASN A 373 9.61 -3.37 32.53
C ASN A 373 9.46 -3.46 31.00
N ILE A 374 9.43 -2.30 30.34
CA ILE A 374 9.44 -2.17 28.88
C ILE A 374 10.90 -2.02 28.44
N THR A 375 11.35 -2.89 27.54
CA THR A 375 12.72 -2.83 27.00
C THR A 375 12.93 -1.58 26.14
N ASP A 376 14.18 -1.10 26.04
CA ASP A 376 14.52 0.11 25.25
C ASP A 376 14.00 0.02 23.81
N GLU A 377 14.17 -1.15 23.19
CA GLU A 377 13.72 -1.46 21.82
C GLU A 377 12.20 -1.30 21.63
N LYS A 378 11.41 -1.46 22.71
CA LYS A 378 9.94 -1.42 22.67
C LYS A 378 9.35 -0.11 23.15
N ALA A 379 10.11 0.69 23.91
CA ALA A 379 9.63 1.91 24.56
C ALA A 379 9.09 2.91 23.53
N GLN A 380 9.87 3.23 22.50
CA GLN A 380 9.43 4.14 21.44
C GLN A 380 8.16 3.65 20.72
N GLY A 381 8.07 2.35 20.46
CA GLY A 381 6.91 1.74 19.80
C GLY A 381 5.64 1.87 20.64
N LYS A 382 5.75 1.53 21.93
CA LYS A 382 4.66 1.62 22.89
C LYS A 382 4.17 3.05 23.03
N TYR A 383 5.08 4.01 23.20
CA TYR A 383 4.77 5.42 23.31
C TYR A 383 3.99 5.92 22.09
N ALA A 384 4.46 5.61 20.88
CA ALA A 384 3.78 5.99 19.64
C ALA A 384 2.37 5.38 19.49
N ALA A 385 2.20 4.12 19.91
CA ALA A 385 0.90 3.43 19.89
C ALA A 385 -0.09 4.05 20.88
N LEU A 386 0.34 4.26 22.12
CA LEU A 386 -0.46 4.93 23.16
C LEU A 386 -0.88 6.33 22.73
N LYS A 387 0.05 7.11 22.16
CA LYS A 387 -0.25 8.46 21.64
C LYS A 387 -1.30 8.44 20.54
N SER A 388 -1.23 7.45 19.64
CA SER A 388 -2.23 7.31 18.56
C SER A 388 -3.63 6.96 19.10
N ILE A 389 -3.69 6.08 20.11
CA ILE A 389 -4.95 5.65 20.73
C ILE A 389 -5.53 6.75 21.62
N GLU A 390 -4.73 7.39 22.46
CA GLU A 390 -5.13 8.54 23.27
C GLU A 390 -5.71 9.65 22.40
N PHE A 391 -5.01 10.00 21.31
CA PHE A 391 -5.47 11.02 20.37
C PHE A 391 -6.83 10.70 19.78
N LEU A 392 -7.08 9.44 19.44
CA LEU A 392 -8.37 9.04 18.90
C LEU A 392 -9.46 9.11 19.96
N PHE A 393 -9.22 8.53 21.14
CA PHE A 393 -10.24 8.42 22.18
C PHE A 393 -10.71 9.80 22.66
N ARG A 394 -9.82 10.77 22.77
CA ARG A 394 -10.20 12.15 23.14
C ARG A 394 -11.05 12.90 22.10
N MET A 395 -11.24 12.34 20.90
CA MET A 395 -12.16 12.90 19.90
C MET A 395 -13.62 12.53 20.16
N PHE A 396 -13.85 11.59 21.09
CA PHE A 396 -15.16 11.10 21.48
C PHE A 396 -15.46 11.49 22.93
N PRO A 397 -16.73 11.73 23.28
CA PRO A 397 -17.15 11.79 24.67
C PRO A 397 -16.71 10.54 25.44
N ASN A 398 -16.35 10.68 26.72
CA ASN A 398 -15.81 9.55 27.51
C ASN A 398 -16.78 8.35 27.61
N ASP A 399 -18.09 8.60 27.60
CA ASP A 399 -19.16 7.60 27.60
C ASP A 399 -19.40 6.95 26.22
N GLN A 400 -18.73 7.43 25.16
CA GLN A 400 -18.82 6.95 23.78
C GLN A 400 -17.44 6.55 23.20
N VAL A 401 -16.45 6.28 24.04
CA VAL A 401 -15.09 5.91 23.58
C VAL A 401 -15.09 4.56 22.85
N ASP A 402 -16.05 3.69 23.12
CA ASP A 402 -16.29 2.45 22.39
C ASP A 402 -16.68 2.70 20.92
N ASP A 403 -17.43 3.77 20.63
CA ASP A 403 -17.70 4.21 19.24
C ASP A 403 -16.41 4.54 18.49
N ALA A 404 -15.35 4.96 19.18
CA ALA A 404 -14.05 5.20 18.57
C ALA A 404 -13.41 3.90 18.07
N VAL A 405 -13.55 2.80 18.82
CA VAL A 405 -13.05 1.47 18.47
C VAL A 405 -13.84 0.87 17.32
N VAL A 406 -15.17 0.99 17.37
CA VAL A 406 -16.08 0.63 16.27
C VAL A 406 -15.74 1.43 15.01
N SER A 407 -15.52 2.74 15.15
CA SER A 407 -15.16 3.61 14.03
C SER A 407 -13.83 3.21 13.38
N ILE A 408 -12.80 2.81 14.17
CA ILE A 408 -11.54 2.29 13.61
C ILE A 408 -11.81 1.02 12.81
N ALA A 409 -12.50 0.03 13.38
CA ALA A 409 -12.70 -1.23 12.68
C ALA A 409 -13.58 -1.06 11.45
N GLY A 410 -14.66 -0.28 11.53
CA GLY A 410 -15.53 0.02 10.40
C GLY A 410 -14.74 0.70 9.30
N PHE A 411 -13.94 1.72 9.66
CA PHE A 411 -13.08 2.39 8.69
C PHE A 411 -12.00 1.47 8.08
N ALA A 412 -11.38 0.59 8.87
CA ALA A 412 -10.40 -0.36 8.33
C ALA A 412 -11.04 -1.44 7.44
N LEU A 413 -12.29 -1.82 7.73
CA LEU A 413 -13.08 -2.71 6.89
C LEU A 413 -13.69 -2.01 5.66
N SER A 414 -13.61 -0.68 5.64
CA SER A 414 -14.37 0.17 4.74
C SER A 414 -15.89 -0.06 4.82
N LEU A 415 -16.38 -0.33 6.03
CA LEU A 415 -17.79 -0.38 6.43
C LEU A 415 -18.10 0.88 7.22
N THR A 416 -18.24 1.97 6.47
CA THR A 416 -18.38 3.33 7.02
C THR A 416 -19.84 3.78 7.11
N GLY A 417 -20.80 2.90 6.80
CA GLY A 417 -22.23 3.24 6.76
C GLY A 417 -22.66 4.08 5.55
N VAL A 418 -21.72 4.55 4.73
CA VAL A 418 -22.00 5.39 3.54
C VAL A 418 -21.74 4.67 2.22
N ASN A 419 -21.27 3.42 2.29
CA ASN A 419 -20.81 2.66 1.12
C ASN A 419 -21.98 2.21 0.23
N PRO A 420 -21.81 2.16 -1.11
CA PRO A 420 -22.69 1.34 -1.94
C PRO A 420 -22.44 -0.14 -1.64
N THR A 421 -23.32 -1.01 -2.12
CA THR A 421 -23.03 -2.45 -2.12
C THR A 421 -21.76 -2.72 -2.94
N PHE A 422 -20.86 -3.53 -2.40
CA PHE A 422 -19.64 -3.95 -3.08
C PHE A 422 -19.30 -5.42 -2.79
N PHE A 423 -18.51 -6.01 -3.66
CA PHE A 423 -18.15 -7.43 -3.60
C PHE A 423 -16.65 -7.55 -3.45
N LYS A 424 -16.22 -8.25 -2.40
CA LYS A 424 -14.81 -8.54 -2.16
C LYS A 424 -14.47 -9.90 -2.74
N LEU A 425 -13.55 -9.91 -3.69
CA LEU A 425 -13.02 -11.12 -4.30
C LEU A 425 -11.67 -11.45 -3.67
N LYS A 426 -11.58 -12.62 -3.04
CA LYS A 426 -10.31 -13.16 -2.51
C LYS A 426 -9.73 -14.11 -3.55
N GLY A 427 -8.75 -13.63 -4.30
CA GLY A 427 -8.06 -14.42 -5.32
C GLY A 427 -7.32 -15.60 -4.69
N LYS A 428 -7.27 -16.73 -5.40
CA LYS A 428 -6.62 -17.97 -4.95
C LYS A 428 -5.34 -18.24 -5.74
N SER A 429 -4.25 -18.58 -5.05
CA SER A 429 -2.98 -18.93 -5.71
C SER A 429 -3.05 -20.24 -6.51
N SER A 430 -4.07 -21.06 -6.26
CA SER A 430 -4.40 -22.25 -7.07
C SER A 430 -4.94 -21.91 -8.45
N GLY A 431 -5.48 -20.70 -8.65
CA GLY A 431 -6.13 -20.28 -9.89
C GLY A 431 -7.60 -20.72 -10.02
N GLU A 432 -8.15 -21.42 -9.04
CA GLU A 432 -9.60 -21.66 -8.94
C GLU A 432 -10.37 -20.34 -8.83
N PRO A 433 -11.66 -20.28 -9.22
CA PRO A 433 -12.47 -19.08 -9.05
C PRO A 433 -12.41 -18.52 -7.62
N ALA A 434 -12.25 -17.20 -7.53
CA ALA A 434 -12.16 -16.47 -6.27
C ALA A 434 -13.43 -16.64 -5.44
N SER A 435 -13.30 -16.61 -4.12
CA SER A 435 -14.47 -16.51 -3.25
C SER A 435 -15.01 -15.08 -3.25
N VAL A 436 -16.33 -14.95 -3.24
CA VAL A 436 -17.05 -13.67 -3.26
C VAL A 436 -17.67 -13.45 -1.89
N GLU A 437 -17.34 -12.33 -1.27
CA GLU A 437 -17.95 -11.85 -0.03
C GLU A 437 -18.73 -10.56 -0.34
N THR A 438 -20.02 -10.53 -0.01
CA THR A 438 -20.90 -9.38 -0.28
C THR A 438 -20.92 -8.45 0.92
N PHE A 439 -20.80 -7.16 0.67
CA PHE A 439 -20.98 -6.11 1.67
C PHE A 439 -22.10 -5.20 1.19
N LYS A 440 -23.19 -5.13 1.96
CA LYS A 440 -24.40 -4.42 1.56
C LYS A 440 -24.23 -2.92 1.69
N ARG A 441 -25.04 -2.19 0.92
CA ARG A 441 -25.12 -0.74 0.99
C ARG A 441 -25.36 -0.30 2.42
N GLY A 442 -24.58 0.69 2.85
CA GLY A 442 -24.69 1.27 4.18
C GLY A 442 -24.34 0.30 5.32
N GLU A 443 -23.78 -0.87 5.01
CA GLU A 443 -23.34 -1.80 6.05
C GLU A 443 -22.29 -1.11 6.93
N SER A 444 -22.63 -1.00 8.21
CA SER A 444 -21.75 -0.63 9.30
C SER A 444 -21.33 -1.88 10.06
N ILE A 445 -20.46 -1.71 11.04
CA ILE A 445 -20.24 -2.71 12.06
C ILE A 445 -20.82 -2.18 13.36
N ASP A 446 -21.47 -3.06 14.10
CA ASP A 446 -21.95 -2.78 15.44
C ASP A 446 -21.21 -3.72 16.41
N LEU A 447 -21.06 -3.30 17.67
CA LEU A 447 -20.55 -4.20 18.70
C LEU A 447 -21.53 -5.36 18.90
N PHE A 448 -20.99 -6.52 19.25
CA PHE A 448 -21.83 -7.65 19.60
C PHE A 448 -22.45 -7.45 20.97
N ASP A 449 -23.77 -7.49 21.00
CA ASP A 449 -24.61 -7.66 22.18
C ASP A 449 -25.27 -9.06 22.20
N ASP A 450 -25.43 -9.61 23.40
CA ASP A 450 -26.17 -10.84 23.64
C ASP A 450 -27.69 -10.65 23.52
N VAL A 451 -28.48 -11.69 23.79
CA VAL A 451 -29.95 -11.65 23.71
C VAL A 451 -30.62 -10.73 24.74
N ASN A 452 -29.86 -10.21 25.71
CA ASN A 452 -30.32 -9.29 26.74
C ASN A 452 -29.67 -7.90 26.59
N ASP A 453 -29.15 -7.58 25.39
CA ASP A 453 -28.45 -6.33 25.07
C ASP A 453 -27.16 -6.10 25.90
N ASN A 454 -26.56 -7.16 26.46
CA ASN A 454 -25.27 -7.04 27.14
C ASN A 454 -24.15 -7.11 26.10
N LEU A 455 -23.34 -6.04 26.04
CA LEU A 455 -22.19 -5.98 25.16
C LEU A 455 -21.06 -6.87 25.67
N ASP A 456 -20.40 -7.59 24.75
CA ASP A 456 -19.11 -8.21 25.04
C ASP A 456 -18.04 -7.11 25.11
N PRO A 457 -17.30 -6.98 26.22
CA PRO A 457 -16.48 -5.81 26.47
C PRO A 457 -15.29 -5.74 25.51
N ILE A 458 -15.03 -4.54 25.00
CA ILE A 458 -13.79 -4.25 24.28
C ILE A 458 -12.63 -4.40 25.25
N THR A 459 -11.70 -5.31 24.97
CA THR A 459 -10.49 -5.50 25.76
C THR A 459 -9.31 -4.80 25.11
N ILE A 460 -8.73 -3.82 25.80
CA ILE A 460 -7.49 -3.15 25.41
C ILE A 460 -6.33 -3.77 26.22
N GLU A 461 -5.54 -4.64 25.59
CA GLU A 461 -4.38 -5.27 26.21
C GLU A 461 -3.14 -4.37 26.11
N ASP A 462 -2.64 -3.92 27.26
CA ASP A 462 -1.40 -3.17 27.40
C ASP A 462 -0.38 -3.92 28.27
N THR A 463 0.46 -4.71 27.59
CA THR A 463 1.50 -5.52 28.24
C THR A 463 2.90 -4.97 27.96
N PRO A 464 3.86 -5.12 28.90
CA PRO A 464 5.23 -4.64 28.72
C PRO A 464 6.00 -5.44 27.65
N GLY A 465 5.58 -6.69 27.42
CA GLY A 465 6.16 -7.58 26.40
C GLY A 465 5.85 -7.17 24.96
N PHE A 466 4.85 -6.32 24.73
CA PHE A 466 4.44 -5.89 23.39
C PHE A 466 4.71 -4.39 23.19
N GLY A 467 5.45 -4.01 22.14
CA GLY A 467 5.77 -2.59 21.83
C GLY A 467 4.61 -1.79 21.23
N GLY A 468 3.36 -2.13 21.55
CA GLY A 468 2.13 -1.53 21.03
C GLY A 468 0.93 -1.85 21.93
N LEU A 469 -0.28 -1.65 21.44
CA LEU A 469 -1.53 -2.05 22.12
C LEU A 469 -2.31 -3.02 21.24
N LYS A 470 -2.96 -4.01 21.86
CA LYS A 470 -3.92 -4.87 21.17
C LYS A 470 -5.32 -4.52 21.65
N ILE A 471 -6.26 -4.37 20.73
CA ILE A 471 -7.67 -4.12 21.04
C ILE A 471 -8.45 -5.29 20.48
N LYS A 472 -9.18 -6.01 21.33
CA LYS A 472 -9.97 -7.19 20.99
C LYS A 472 -11.42 -6.96 21.34
N PHE A 473 -12.32 -7.34 20.45
CA PHE A 473 -13.76 -7.18 20.65
C PHE A 473 -14.53 -8.03 19.65
N LEU A 474 -15.82 -8.20 19.90
CA LEU A 474 -16.75 -8.87 19.02
C LEU A 474 -17.62 -7.84 18.28
N ILE A 475 -17.89 -8.12 17.01
CA ILE A 475 -18.81 -7.31 16.18
C ILE A 475 -19.91 -8.18 15.59
N LYS A 476 -21.06 -7.56 15.33
CA LYS A 476 -22.06 -8.09 14.41
C LYS A 476 -21.82 -7.48 13.03
N LYS A 477 -21.71 -8.35 12.03
CA LYS A 477 -21.54 -7.97 10.63
C LYS A 477 -22.38 -8.91 9.76
N GLY A 478 -23.32 -8.36 9.00
CA GLY A 478 -24.21 -9.16 8.16
C GLY A 478 -25.03 -10.21 8.92
N GLY A 479 -25.36 -9.96 10.20
CA GLY A 479 -26.05 -10.91 11.08
C GLY A 479 -25.17 -12.01 11.68
N GLU A 480 -23.87 -12.03 11.37
CA GLU A 480 -22.92 -13.00 11.89
C GLU A 480 -21.93 -12.34 12.88
N VAL A 481 -21.57 -13.11 13.92
CA VAL A 481 -20.63 -12.64 14.94
C VAL A 481 -19.21 -12.86 14.47
N HIS A 482 -18.38 -11.84 14.57
CA HIS A 482 -16.96 -11.90 14.23
C HIS A 482 -16.11 -11.40 15.39
N SER A 483 -15.01 -12.08 15.65
CA SER A 483 -13.95 -11.59 16.51
C SER A 483 -13.03 -10.67 15.72
N VAL A 484 -12.66 -9.54 16.31
CA VAL A 484 -11.77 -8.55 15.72
C VAL A 484 -10.61 -8.33 16.66
N ALA A 485 -9.38 -8.36 16.13
CA ALA A 485 -8.22 -7.82 16.82
C ALA A 485 -7.57 -6.70 16.02
N ILE A 486 -7.29 -5.59 16.70
CA ILE A 486 -6.60 -4.42 16.16
C ILE A 486 -5.27 -4.29 16.88
N ASN A 487 -4.21 -4.05 16.11
CA ASN A 487 -2.91 -3.66 16.65
C ASN A 487 -2.67 -2.17 16.40
N ALA A 488 -2.51 -1.42 17.49
CA ALA A 488 -1.83 -0.14 17.46
C ALA A 488 -0.33 -0.40 17.68
N ARG A 489 0.48 -0.18 16.64
CA ARG A 489 1.93 -0.46 16.66
C ARG A 489 2.72 0.69 16.05
N ASN A 490 4.03 0.64 16.12
CA ASN A 490 4.90 1.56 15.39
C ASN A 490 5.59 0.82 14.23
N ASN A 491 5.57 1.40 13.03
CA ASN A 491 6.14 0.78 11.82
C ASN A 491 7.54 1.33 11.46
N GLY A 492 8.24 1.94 12.42
CA GLY A 492 9.60 2.47 12.26
C GLY A 492 9.92 3.58 13.27
N ASN A 493 10.84 4.48 12.94
CA ASN A 493 11.29 5.52 13.89
C ASN A 493 10.29 6.68 14.08
N THR A 494 9.18 6.77 13.33
CA THR A 494 8.35 8.00 13.29
C THR A 494 6.84 7.81 13.24
N GLN A 495 6.31 6.64 12.87
CA GLN A 495 4.89 6.50 12.50
C GLN A 495 4.18 5.39 13.26
N GLY A 496 3.23 5.77 14.13
CA GLY A 496 2.22 4.84 14.67
C GLY A 496 1.32 4.31 13.54
N THR A 497 0.87 3.07 13.63
CA THR A 497 -0.11 2.45 12.73
C THR A 497 -1.20 1.78 13.55
N ILE A 498 -2.43 1.87 13.07
CA ILE A 498 -3.60 1.16 13.63
C ILE A 498 -4.10 0.27 12.51
N GLU A 499 -4.02 -1.05 12.71
CA GLU A 499 -4.25 -2.04 11.66
C GLU A 499 -5.05 -3.22 12.22
N ILE A 500 -6.03 -3.71 11.45
CA ILE A 500 -6.73 -4.95 11.77
C ILE A 500 -5.74 -6.10 11.61
N GLN A 501 -5.56 -6.88 12.67
CA GLN A 501 -4.72 -8.08 12.67
C GLN A 501 -5.48 -9.27 12.08
N ASN A 502 -6.66 -9.56 12.61
CA ASN A 502 -7.53 -10.63 12.15
C ASN A 502 -9.00 -10.25 12.32
N ILE A 503 -9.82 -10.87 11.48
CA ILE A 503 -11.28 -10.91 11.63
C ILE A 503 -11.69 -12.34 11.35
N GLU A 504 -12.26 -12.99 12.35
CA GLU A 504 -12.61 -14.40 12.27
C GLU A 504 -14.07 -14.56 12.68
N LYS A 505 -14.85 -15.23 11.84
CA LYS A 505 -16.22 -15.60 12.16
C LYS A 505 -16.21 -16.48 13.41
N VAL A 506 -17.01 -16.12 14.41
CA VAL A 506 -17.24 -16.93 15.59
C VAL A 506 -18.28 -17.98 15.20
N SER A 507 -17.89 -19.25 15.33
CA SER A 507 -18.65 -20.43 14.88
C SER A 507 -20.05 -20.53 15.47
#